data_AF-A0A919L0E7-F1
#
_entry.id   AF-A0A919L0E7-F1
#
_cell.length_a   1.000
_cell.length_b   1.000
_cell.length_c   1.000
_cell.angle_alpha   90.00
_cell.angle_beta   90.00
_cell.angle_gamma   90.00
#
_symmetry.space_group_name_H-M   'P 1'
#
loop_
_entity.id
_entity.type
_entity.pdbx_description
1 polymer ?
#
loop_
_entity_poly.entity_id
_entity_poly.type
_entity_poly.pdbx_seq_one_letter_code
_entity_poly.pdbx_strand_id
1 'polypeptide(L)'
;MLRVHFTADDLVRIRLLSQPNPLWEILLSFFCLREQRKRIFLQAWARQLRTDAQRWKKIVPAARLMAGLAPQGPYFPDFLTPAQGCTGLDTGLDAIAGTPRRRLTHELNLLAECNRRKDRTTPSWLASFAAGDANALAHLTRTLRDYHETAIAQNQAEVASVIGTDVALRTRALLNGGVEGLLRSFEPLMVWTPPVLHVRYDYDRDLHLCGRGLFLVPSYYCHGSAVSTADRELTPVIIYPIATRQRWRQTAGSKPNDHLTRLLGATRASVLHAAGTSLTTTDLARVLSTSPASISRHTKVLRENNLLTTCRQGNSVLHVLTELGRELVRGEPTGFGRPSSGTAEADGGPAGRVGMYAQTRSCAGTRPGVRC
;
A
#
# COMPACT_ATOMS: atom_id res chain seq x y z
N MET A 1 -13.47 9.47 6.99
CA MET A 1 -14.56 8.69 6.39
C MET A 1 -15.10 9.43 5.16
N LEU A 2 -15.18 8.78 4.00
CA LEU A 2 -15.81 9.36 2.81
C LEU A 2 -17.26 8.89 2.72
N ARG A 3 -18.21 9.82 2.56
CA ARG A 3 -19.64 9.52 2.36
C ARG A 3 -19.99 9.83 0.91
N VAL A 4 -20.40 8.82 0.17
CA VAL A 4 -20.78 8.97 -1.24
C VAL A 4 -22.30 8.90 -1.33
N HIS A 5 -22.91 9.99 -1.76
CA HIS A 5 -24.37 10.16 -1.84
C HIS A 5 -24.86 9.86 -3.25
N PHE A 6 -25.75 8.88 -3.37
CA PHE A 6 -26.30 8.43 -4.64
C PHE A 6 -27.70 8.99 -4.87
N THR A 7 -27.98 9.34 -6.12
CA THR A 7 -29.35 9.41 -6.67
C THR A 7 -29.72 8.08 -7.33
N ALA A 8 -30.98 7.90 -7.71
CA ALA A 8 -31.40 6.72 -8.47
C ALA A 8 -30.65 6.60 -9.82
N ASP A 9 -30.44 7.72 -10.50
CA ASP A 9 -29.71 7.78 -11.78
C ASP A 9 -28.24 7.38 -11.64
N ASP A 10 -27.65 7.60 -10.46
CA ASP A 10 -26.26 7.22 -10.21
C ASP A 10 -26.09 5.70 -10.16
N LEU A 11 -27.08 4.97 -9.63
CA LEU A 11 -27.01 3.52 -9.46
C LEU A 11 -26.89 2.79 -10.80
N VAL A 12 -27.59 3.26 -11.84
CA VAL A 12 -27.51 2.67 -13.19
C VAL A 12 -26.22 3.06 -13.94
N ARG A 13 -25.53 4.10 -13.46
CA ARG A 13 -24.26 4.60 -14.01
C ARG A 13 -23.04 4.12 -13.23
N ILE A 14 -23.20 3.19 -12.28
CA ILE A 14 -22.06 2.52 -11.64
C ILE A 14 -21.31 1.71 -12.69
N ARG A 15 -19.99 1.82 -12.68
CA ARG A 15 -19.08 1.07 -13.54
C ARG A 15 -17.95 0.48 -12.70
N LEU A 16 -17.84 -0.85 -12.71
CA LEU A 16 -16.69 -1.56 -12.19
C LEU A 16 -15.66 -1.71 -13.32
N LEU A 17 -14.46 -1.19 -13.14
CA LEU A 17 -13.38 -1.42 -14.11
C LEU A 17 -12.76 -2.80 -13.90
N SER A 18 -12.52 -3.50 -15.00
CA SER A 18 -11.90 -4.84 -15.01
C SER A 18 -10.37 -4.80 -14.99
N GLN A 19 -9.79 -3.61 -15.16
CA GLN A 19 -8.35 -3.38 -15.24
C GLN A 19 -7.95 -2.27 -14.24
N PRO A 20 -6.72 -2.33 -13.70
CA PRO A 20 -6.20 -1.22 -12.90
C PRO A 20 -5.98 0.01 -13.78
N ASN A 21 -6.05 1.20 -13.19
CA ASN A 21 -5.61 2.42 -13.85
C ASN A 21 -4.09 2.60 -13.61
N PRO A 22 -3.25 2.59 -14.67
CA PRO A 22 -1.80 2.61 -14.53
C PRO A 22 -1.25 3.84 -13.78
N LEU A 23 -1.85 5.01 -13.96
CA LEU A 23 -1.39 6.24 -13.30
C LEU A 23 -1.70 6.22 -11.79
N TRP A 24 -2.86 5.66 -11.42
CA TRP A 24 -3.17 5.38 -10.02
C TRP A 24 -2.19 4.35 -9.43
N GLU A 25 -1.86 3.28 -10.15
CA GLU A 25 -0.88 2.30 -9.68
C GLU A 25 0.50 2.93 -9.45
N ILE A 26 0.98 3.80 -10.35
CA ILE A 26 2.24 4.55 -10.18
C ILE A 26 2.23 5.39 -8.90
N LEU A 27 1.16 6.17 -8.69
CA LEU A 27 1.00 7.03 -7.51
C LEU A 27 0.98 6.22 -6.22
N LEU A 28 0.17 5.16 -6.19
CA LEU A 28 -0.04 4.34 -5.00
C LEU A 28 1.18 3.47 -4.68
N SER A 29 1.88 2.96 -5.70
CA SER A 29 3.14 2.23 -5.52
C SER A 29 4.25 3.17 -5.01
N PHE A 30 4.29 4.41 -5.48
CA PHE A 30 5.19 5.44 -4.95
C PHE A 30 4.92 5.71 -3.46
N PHE A 31 3.67 5.85 -3.04
CA PHE A 31 3.33 5.98 -1.62
C PHE A 31 3.73 4.75 -0.80
N CYS A 32 3.60 3.54 -1.37
CA CYS A 32 4.09 2.32 -0.74
C CYS A 32 5.60 2.35 -0.52
N LEU A 33 6.37 2.85 -1.49
CA LEU A 33 7.82 3.00 -1.33
C LEU A 33 8.16 3.98 -0.20
N ARG A 34 7.44 5.09 -0.05
CA ARG A 34 7.72 6.07 1.01
C ARG A 34 7.35 5.57 2.40
N GLU A 35 6.28 4.80 2.54
CA GLU A 35 5.76 4.32 3.83
C GLU A 35 6.40 3.00 4.27
N GLN A 36 7.69 3.04 4.61
CA GLN A 36 8.51 1.86 4.97
C GLN A 36 7.91 0.96 6.07
N ARG A 37 7.09 1.53 6.98
CA ARG A 37 6.69 0.86 8.24
C ARG A 37 5.29 0.25 8.27
N LYS A 38 4.46 0.38 7.22
CA LYS A 38 3.03 0.03 7.33
C LYS A 38 2.53 -1.14 6.47
N ARG A 39 3.20 -1.59 5.41
CA ARG A 39 2.56 -2.45 4.38
C ARG A 39 3.32 -3.75 4.06
N ILE A 40 2.96 -4.89 4.67
CA ILE A 40 3.75 -6.15 4.59
C ILE A 40 3.76 -6.79 3.21
N PHE A 41 2.63 -6.82 2.54
CA PHE A 41 2.49 -7.50 1.25
C PHE A 41 3.31 -6.85 0.13
N LEU A 42 3.60 -5.55 0.24
CA LEU A 42 4.38 -4.81 -0.76
C LEU A 42 5.82 -4.57 -0.30
N GLN A 43 6.20 -5.01 0.91
CA GLN A 43 7.57 -4.86 1.40
C GLN A 43 8.55 -5.73 0.63
N ALA A 44 8.17 -6.93 0.21
CA ALA A 44 9.02 -7.79 -0.62
C ALA A 44 9.31 -7.13 -1.98
N TRP A 45 8.27 -6.69 -2.69
CA TRP A 45 8.39 -5.91 -3.92
C TRP A 45 9.25 -4.64 -3.73
N ALA A 46 8.96 -3.85 -2.68
CA ALA A 46 9.69 -2.62 -2.39
C ALA A 46 11.16 -2.87 -2.01
N ARG A 47 11.48 -4.03 -1.42
CA ARG A 47 12.85 -4.44 -1.10
C ARG A 47 13.58 -4.86 -2.37
N GLN A 48 13.00 -5.74 -3.18
CA GLN A 48 13.55 -6.17 -4.46
C GLN A 48 13.90 -4.99 -5.37
N LEU A 49 12.99 -4.01 -5.45
CA LEU A 49 13.18 -2.81 -6.26
C LEU A 49 14.32 -1.91 -5.75
N ARG A 50 14.61 -1.92 -4.44
CA ARG A 50 15.71 -1.17 -3.83
C ARG A 50 17.05 -1.88 -3.91
N THR A 51 17.05 -3.20 -3.85
CA THR A 51 18.27 -4.02 -3.92
C THR A 51 18.83 -4.10 -5.33
N ASP A 52 17.98 -3.98 -6.35
CA ASP A 52 18.43 -3.84 -7.74
C ASP A 52 18.84 -2.39 -8.03
N ALA A 53 20.16 -2.14 -8.03
CA ALA A 53 20.72 -0.80 -8.22
C ALA A 53 20.35 -0.17 -9.57
N GLN A 54 20.21 -0.98 -10.63
CA GLN A 54 19.89 -0.48 -11.97
C GLN A 54 18.43 -0.04 -12.04
N ARG A 55 17.51 -0.87 -11.52
CA ARG A 55 16.09 -0.51 -11.43
C ARG A 55 15.89 0.69 -10.52
N TRP A 56 16.57 0.73 -9.37
CA TRP A 56 16.48 1.85 -8.44
C TRP A 56 16.91 3.16 -9.11
N LYS A 57 18.02 3.18 -9.86
CA LYS A 57 18.49 4.36 -10.58
C LYS A 57 17.46 4.91 -11.58
N LYS A 58 16.71 4.03 -12.26
CA LYS A 58 15.66 4.42 -13.23
C LYS A 58 14.43 5.05 -12.57
N ILE A 59 14.06 4.62 -11.37
CA ILE A 59 12.84 5.12 -10.71
C ILE A 59 13.06 6.35 -9.83
N VAL A 60 14.30 6.63 -9.42
CA VAL A 60 14.63 7.78 -8.55
C VAL A 60 14.18 9.14 -9.13
N PRO A 61 14.35 9.43 -10.44
CA PRO A 61 13.83 10.66 -11.03
C PRO A 61 12.32 10.83 -10.82
N ALA A 62 11.54 9.77 -11.08
CA ALA A 62 10.09 9.77 -10.87
C ALA A 62 9.75 9.98 -9.41
N ALA A 63 10.43 9.27 -8.51
CA ALA A 63 10.20 9.42 -7.08
C ALA A 63 10.46 10.86 -6.59
N ARG A 64 11.45 11.56 -7.16
CA ARG A 64 11.74 12.97 -6.83
C ARG A 64 10.64 13.91 -7.34
N LEU A 65 10.20 13.74 -8.59
CA LEU A 65 9.09 14.54 -9.14
C LEU A 65 7.80 14.31 -8.34
N MET A 66 7.46 13.04 -8.11
CA MET A 66 6.27 12.66 -7.33
C MET A 66 6.35 13.12 -5.88
N ALA A 67 7.54 13.23 -5.27
CA ALA A 67 7.67 13.78 -3.92
C ALA A 67 7.23 15.24 -3.82
N GLY A 68 7.41 16.03 -4.89
CA GLY A 68 6.95 17.41 -4.99
C GLY A 68 5.50 17.53 -5.45
N LEU A 69 5.10 16.75 -6.47
CA LEU A 69 3.77 16.80 -7.07
C LEU A 69 2.69 16.07 -6.25
N ALA A 70 3.05 15.00 -5.56
CA ALA A 70 2.16 14.20 -4.73
C ALA A 70 2.74 14.03 -3.32
N PRO A 71 2.80 15.11 -2.51
CA PRO A 71 3.24 15.00 -1.12
C PRO A 71 2.23 14.18 -0.31
N GLN A 72 2.68 13.49 0.74
CA GLN A 72 1.78 12.81 1.67
C GLN A 72 0.91 13.84 2.40
N GLY A 73 -0.35 13.95 2.02
CA GLY A 73 -1.21 15.03 2.49
C GLY A 73 -2.67 14.86 2.09
N PRO A 74 -3.49 15.88 2.36
CA PRO A 74 -4.92 15.84 2.05
C PRO A 74 -5.21 16.02 0.55
N TYR A 75 -4.21 16.43 -0.24
CA TYR A 75 -4.38 16.78 -1.64
C TYR A 75 -3.11 16.49 -2.44
N PHE A 76 -3.31 15.98 -3.64
CA PHE A 76 -2.37 16.03 -4.76
C PHE A 76 -3.17 16.36 -6.03
N PRO A 77 -2.55 16.96 -7.06
CA PRO A 77 -3.24 17.39 -8.28
C PRO A 77 -3.87 16.24 -9.07
N ASP A 78 -5.15 16.39 -9.45
CA ASP A 78 -5.90 15.40 -10.23
C ASP A 78 -5.41 15.27 -11.68
N PHE A 79 -4.65 16.23 -12.21
CA PHE A 79 -4.04 16.11 -13.54
C PHE A 79 -3.05 14.94 -13.61
N LEU A 80 -2.54 14.45 -12.47
CA LEU A 80 -1.70 13.25 -12.40
C LEU A 80 -2.49 11.96 -12.59
N THR A 81 -3.81 12.01 -12.44
CA THR A 81 -4.73 10.87 -12.54
C THR A 81 -5.92 11.18 -13.47
N PRO A 82 -5.67 11.52 -14.73
CA PRO A 82 -6.72 11.79 -15.70
C PRO A 82 -7.62 10.56 -15.90
N ALA A 83 -8.90 10.80 -16.15
CA ALA A 83 -9.88 9.74 -16.42
C ALA A 83 -9.47 8.86 -17.60
N GLN A 84 -8.77 9.44 -18.59
CA GLN A 84 -8.17 8.77 -19.73
C GLN A 84 -7.21 7.65 -19.35
N GLY A 85 -6.61 7.67 -18.16
CA GLY A 85 -5.79 6.56 -17.67
C GLY A 85 -6.56 5.24 -17.54
N CYS A 86 -7.90 5.26 -17.53
CA CYS A 86 -8.72 4.06 -17.53
C CYS A 86 -8.65 3.27 -18.85
N THR A 87 -8.21 3.88 -19.96
CA THR A 87 -8.05 3.22 -21.26
C THR A 87 -6.63 2.72 -21.51
N GLY A 88 -5.67 3.08 -20.65
CA GLY A 88 -4.29 2.63 -20.75
C GLY A 88 -3.28 3.70 -20.32
N LEU A 89 -2.01 3.27 -20.23
CA LEU A 89 -0.91 4.15 -19.82
C LEU A 89 -0.68 5.27 -20.83
N ASP A 90 -0.61 4.94 -22.14
CA ASP A 90 -0.31 5.91 -23.19
C ASP A 90 -1.34 7.04 -23.24
N THR A 91 -2.63 6.69 -23.27
CA THR A 91 -3.72 7.69 -23.25
C THR A 91 -3.69 8.55 -21.98
N GLY A 92 -3.34 7.95 -20.83
CA GLY A 92 -3.18 8.69 -19.59
C GLY A 92 -2.01 9.68 -19.63
N LEU A 93 -0.86 9.26 -20.18
CA LEU A 93 0.32 10.12 -20.33
C LEU A 93 0.08 11.23 -21.34
N ASP A 94 -0.62 10.95 -22.44
CA ASP A 94 -1.03 11.98 -23.41
C ASP A 94 -1.97 13.01 -22.78
N ALA A 95 -2.90 12.55 -21.94
CA ALA A 95 -3.79 13.45 -21.19
C ALA A 95 -3.02 14.32 -20.18
N ILE A 96 -1.98 13.79 -19.52
CA ILE A 96 -1.08 14.59 -18.68
C ILE A 96 -0.37 15.65 -19.53
N ALA A 97 0.24 15.24 -20.64
CA ALA A 97 0.97 16.14 -21.53
C ALA A 97 0.07 17.25 -22.12
N GLY A 98 -1.19 16.92 -22.41
CA GLY A 98 -2.20 17.84 -22.94
C GLY A 98 -2.97 18.63 -21.87
N THR A 99 -2.58 18.59 -20.59
CA THR A 99 -3.33 19.28 -19.53
C THR A 99 -3.37 20.78 -19.80
N PRO A 100 -4.56 21.42 -19.88
CA PRO A 100 -4.65 22.86 -20.12
C PRO A 100 -3.92 23.67 -19.03
N ARG A 101 -3.16 24.69 -19.44
CA ARG A 101 -2.41 25.56 -18.51
C ARG A 101 -3.29 26.08 -17.36
N ARG A 102 -4.53 26.50 -17.64
CA ARG A 102 -5.46 27.00 -16.62
C ARG A 102 -5.70 25.97 -15.50
N ARG A 103 -5.84 24.69 -15.86
CA ARG A 103 -6.00 23.58 -14.93
C ARG A 103 -4.71 23.33 -14.13
N LEU A 104 -3.55 23.32 -14.81
CA LEU A 104 -2.25 23.18 -14.13
C LEU A 104 -2.02 24.30 -13.11
N THR A 105 -2.23 25.56 -13.49
CA THR A 105 -2.08 26.70 -12.58
C THR A 105 -3.03 26.57 -11.39
N HIS A 106 -4.30 26.24 -11.62
CA HIS A 106 -5.29 26.09 -10.56
C HIS A 106 -4.92 24.98 -9.57
N GLU A 107 -4.69 23.76 -10.06
CA GLU A 107 -4.41 22.60 -9.21
C GLU A 107 -3.09 22.71 -8.45
N LEU A 108 -2.06 23.34 -9.04
CA LEU A 108 -0.77 23.57 -8.37
C LEU A 108 -0.84 24.70 -7.34
N ASN A 109 -1.68 25.71 -7.55
CA ASN A 109 -1.95 26.72 -6.52
C ASN A 109 -2.66 26.09 -5.30
N LEU A 110 -3.63 25.20 -5.54
CA LEU A 110 -4.28 24.43 -4.46
C LEU A 110 -3.26 23.58 -3.69
N LEU A 111 -2.32 22.94 -4.41
CA LEU A 111 -1.24 22.18 -3.78
C LEU A 111 -0.35 23.08 -2.91
N ALA A 112 0.04 24.24 -3.43
CA ALA A 112 0.88 25.19 -2.71
C ALA A 112 0.19 25.71 -1.43
N GLU A 113 -1.12 25.96 -1.49
CA GLU A 113 -1.91 26.35 -0.33
C GLU A 113 -1.97 25.23 0.72
N CYS A 114 -2.23 23.99 0.29
CA CYS A 114 -2.24 22.83 1.19
C CYS A 114 -0.88 22.60 1.87
N ASN A 115 0.22 22.81 1.14
CA ASN A 115 1.57 22.73 1.68
C ASN A 115 1.83 23.83 2.72
N ARG A 116 1.42 25.07 2.44
CA ARG A 116 1.55 26.20 3.38
C ARG A 116 0.82 25.94 4.68
N ARG A 117 -0.40 25.41 4.64
CA ARG A 117 -1.18 25.04 5.84
C ARG A 117 -0.53 23.94 6.70
N LYS A 118 0.47 23.22 6.17
CA LYS A 118 1.24 22.18 6.87
C LYS A 118 2.70 22.57 7.10
N ASP A 119 3.05 23.84 6.98
CA ASP A 119 4.42 24.36 7.09
C ASP A 119 5.42 23.63 6.16
N ARG A 120 4.97 23.32 4.94
CA ARG A 120 5.79 22.68 3.91
C ARG A 120 6.13 23.63 2.79
N THR A 121 7.39 23.60 2.37
CA THR A 121 7.85 24.35 1.20
C THR A 121 7.39 23.69 -0.08
N THR A 122 6.81 24.49 -0.98
CA THR A 122 6.48 24.06 -2.34
C THR A 122 7.73 24.23 -3.21
N PRO A 123 8.23 23.17 -3.88
CA PRO A 123 9.41 23.27 -4.72
C PRO A 123 9.24 24.30 -5.85
N SER A 124 10.23 25.18 -6.04
CA SER A 124 10.17 26.27 -7.02
C SER A 124 10.03 25.79 -8.46
N TRP A 125 10.57 24.61 -8.79
CA TRP A 125 10.45 24.00 -10.13
C TRP A 125 9.00 23.66 -10.52
N LEU A 126 8.07 23.59 -9.56
CA LEU A 126 6.64 23.42 -9.86
C LEU A 126 6.06 24.63 -10.63
N ALA A 127 6.71 25.80 -10.57
CA ALA A 127 6.32 26.97 -11.34
C ALA A 127 6.34 26.70 -12.86
N SER A 128 7.27 25.87 -13.36
CA SER A 128 7.32 25.48 -14.78
C SER A 128 6.07 24.70 -15.18
N PHE A 129 5.57 23.81 -14.33
CA PHE A 129 4.32 23.09 -14.57
C PHE A 129 3.12 24.04 -14.53
N ALA A 130 3.06 24.96 -13.56
CA ALA A 130 1.99 25.95 -13.47
C ALA A 130 1.95 26.88 -14.69
N ALA A 131 3.11 27.14 -15.31
CA ALA A 131 3.23 27.90 -16.54
C ALA A 131 2.82 27.10 -17.80
N GLY A 132 2.61 25.79 -17.69
CA GLY A 132 2.31 24.91 -18.83
C GLY A 132 3.51 24.61 -19.71
N ASP A 133 4.72 24.58 -19.14
CA ASP A 133 5.95 24.25 -19.88
C ASP A 133 5.86 22.83 -20.46
N ALA A 134 5.84 22.74 -21.79
CA ALA A 134 5.76 21.49 -22.53
C ALA A 134 6.95 20.55 -22.25
N ASN A 135 8.15 21.11 -22.02
CA ASN A 135 9.33 20.30 -21.70
C ASN A 135 9.23 19.68 -20.31
N ALA A 136 8.69 20.43 -19.34
CA ALA A 136 8.44 19.92 -18.00
C ALA A 136 7.41 18.78 -18.01
N LEU A 137 6.31 18.95 -18.75
CA LEU A 137 5.29 17.91 -18.92
C LEU A 137 5.81 16.69 -19.67
N ALA A 138 6.56 16.87 -20.75
CA ALA A 138 7.19 15.76 -21.49
C ALA A 138 8.23 15.01 -20.64
N HIS A 139 8.98 15.72 -19.79
CA HIS A 139 9.88 15.09 -18.85
C HIS A 139 9.12 14.28 -17.79
N LEU A 140 8.02 14.83 -17.25
CA LEU A 140 7.16 14.12 -16.31
C LEU A 140 6.60 12.83 -16.94
N THR A 141 6.00 12.90 -18.12
CA THR A 141 5.37 11.72 -18.75
C THR A 141 6.37 10.63 -19.09
N ARG A 142 7.56 10.99 -19.61
CA ARG A 142 8.67 10.04 -19.83
C ARG A 142 9.08 9.35 -18.53
N THR A 143 9.24 10.13 -17.48
CA THR A 143 9.68 9.64 -16.18
C THR A 143 8.62 8.71 -15.52
N LEU A 144 7.33 9.00 -15.71
CA LEU A 144 6.25 8.12 -15.26
C LEU A 144 6.21 6.80 -16.05
N ARG A 145 6.47 6.83 -17.36
CA ARG A 145 6.60 5.63 -18.19
C ARG A 145 7.76 4.75 -17.72
N ASP A 146 8.95 5.34 -17.55
CA ASP A 146 10.13 4.62 -17.06
C ASP A 146 9.88 3.97 -15.70
N TYR A 147 9.17 4.69 -14.81
CA TYR A 147 8.75 4.13 -13.52
C TYR A 147 7.82 2.95 -13.70
N HIS A 148 6.78 3.06 -14.53
CA HIS A 148 5.82 1.99 -14.77
C HIS A 148 6.50 0.73 -15.31
N GLU A 149 7.32 0.86 -16.35
CA GLU A 149 8.04 -0.26 -16.97
C GLU A 149 9.00 -0.95 -16.00
N THR A 150 9.66 -0.17 -15.14
CA THR A 150 10.66 -0.68 -14.20
C THR A 150 10.04 -1.28 -12.93
N ALA A 151 9.01 -0.64 -12.38
CA ALA A 151 8.49 -0.96 -11.05
C ALA A 151 7.18 -1.76 -11.07
N ILE A 152 6.35 -1.60 -12.10
CA ILE A 152 4.98 -2.16 -12.16
C ILE A 152 4.89 -3.27 -13.20
N ALA A 153 5.35 -3.04 -14.43
CA ALA A 153 5.18 -3.97 -15.55
C ALA A 153 5.80 -5.36 -15.28
N GLN A 154 6.85 -5.41 -14.46
CA GLN A 154 7.51 -6.65 -14.04
C GLN A 154 6.57 -7.62 -13.31
N ASN A 155 5.53 -7.10 -12.65
CA ASN A 155 4.57 -7.87 -11.87
C ASN A 155 3.19 -7.94 -12.56
N GLN A 156 3.08 -7.55 -13.83
CA GLN A 156 1.80 -7.39 -14.52
C GLN A 156 0.96 -8.68 -14.51
N ALA A 157 1.57 -9.85 -14.66
CA ALA A 157 0.86 -11.13 -14.62
C ALA A 157 0.21 -11.40 -13.25
N GLU A 158 0.94 -11.13 -12.16
CA GLU A 158 0.40 -11.26 -10.80
C GLU A 158 -0.71 -10.22 -10.56
N VAL A 159 -0.46 -8.96 -10.91
CA VAL A 159 -1.43 -7.87 -10.78
C VAL A 159 -2.73 -8.21 -11.51
N ALA A 160 -2.64 -8.63 -12.78
CA ALA A 160 -3.80 -9.00 -13.59
C ALA A 160 -4.56 -10.20 -13.00
N SER A 161 -3.84 -11.21 -12.52
CA SER A 161 -4.43 -12.39 -11.89
C SER A 161 -5.23 -12.03 -10.62
N VAL A 162 -4.64 -11.22 -9.74
CA VAL A 162 -5.30 -10.82 -8.49
C VAL A 162 -6.48 -9.90 -8.76
N ILE A 163 -6.35 -8.93 -9.68
CA ILE A 163 -7.45 -8.05 -10.07
C ILE A 163 -8.57 -8.82 -10.75
N GLY A 164 -8.26 -9.75 -11.65
CA GLY A 164 -9.26 -10.59 -12.30
C GLY A 164 -10.06 -11.43 -11.30
N THR A 165 -9.40 -11.93 -10.25
CA THR A 165 -10.07 -12.63 -9.15
C THR A 165 -11.02 -11.68 -8.40
N ASP A 166 -10.66 -10.41 -8.19
CA ASP A 166 -11.48 -9.45 -7.43
C ASP A 166 -12.69 -9.08 -8.25
N VAL A 167 -12.47 -8.72 -9.50
CA VAL A 167 -13.52 -8.39 -10.46
C VAL A 167 -14.50 -9.56 -10.60
N ALA A 168 -14.05 -10.81 -10.70
CA ALA A 168 -14.94 -11.97 -10.75
C ALA A 168 -15.82 -12.10 -9.50
N LEU A 169 -15.27 -11.83 -8.30
CA LEU A 169 -16.04 -11.80 -7.06
C LEU A 169 -17.11 -10.71 -7.09
N ARG A 170 -16.74 -9.49 -7.50
CA ARG A 170 -17.67 -8.34 -7.60
C ARG A 170 -18.77 -8.59 -8.61
N THR A 171 -18.42 -9.10 -9.78
CA THR A 171 -19.37 -9.42 -10.86
C THR A 171 -20.34 -10.51 -10.42
N ARG A 172 -19.89 -11.54 -9.70
CA ARG A 172 -20.80 -12.56 -9.14
C ARG A 172 -21.76 -11.97 -8.10
N ALA A 173 -21.29 -11.04 -7.27
CA ALA A 173 -22.15 -10.35 -6.32
C ALA A 173 -23.20 -9.46 -7.02
N LEU A 174 -22.80 -8.78 -8.11
CA LEU A 174 -23.70 -8.03 -8.99
C LEU A 174 -24.77 -8.93 -9.62
N LEU A 175 -24.39 -10.09 -10.16
CA LEU A 175 -25.33 -11.04 -10.76
C LEU A 175 -26.34 -11.60 -9.75
N ASN A 176 -25.89 -11.88 -8.53
CA ASN A 176 -26.75 -12.51 -7.51
C ASN A 176 -27.66 -11.52 -6.77
N GLY A 177 -27.24 -10.26 -6.63
CA GLY A 177 -27.92 -9.29 -5.75
C GLY A 177 -28.09 -7.90 -6.37
N GLY A 178 -27.90 -7.76 -7.69
CA GLY A 178 -27.95 -6.48 -8.39
C GLY A 178 -26.91 -5.49 -7.86
N VAL A 179 -27.20 -4.20 -8.04
CA VAL A 179 -26.31 -3.11 -7.63
C VAL A 179 -26.06 -3.12 -6.11
N GLU A 180 -27.06 -3.43 -5.30
CA GLU A 180 -26.85 -3.57 -3.86
C GLU A 180 -25.89 -4.71 -3.51
N GLY A 181 -26.02 -5.86 -4.18
CA GLY A 181 -25.09 -6.99 -4.03
C GLY A 181 -23.66 -6.60 -4.37
N LEU A 182 -23.46 -5.85 -5.46
CA LEU A 182 -22.17 -5.27 -5.82
C LEU A 182 -21.61 -4.38 -4.70
N LEU A 183 -22.38 -3.39 -4.25
CA LEU A 183 -21.94 -2.42 -3.23
C LEU A 183 -21.65 -3.09 -1.88
N ARG A 184 -22.51 -4.01 -1.43
CA ARG A 184 -22.29 -4.81 -0.21
C ARG A 184 -21.07 -5.72 -0.30
N SER A 185 -20.66 -6.14 -1.50
CA SER A 185 -19.48 -7.00 -1.65
C SER A 185 -18.20 -6.33 -1.13
N PHE A 186 -18.13 -5.00 -1.11
CA PHE A 186 -16.96 -4.23 -0.68
C PHE A 186 -16.79 -4.13 0.84
N GLU A 187 -17.69 -4.72 1.64
CA GLU A 187 -17.49 -4.77 3.09
C GLU A 187 -16.22 -5.53 3.48
N PRO A 188 -15.48 -5.09 4.52
CA PRO A 188 -15.76 -3.95 5.40
C PRO A 188 -15.25 -2.59 4.87
N LEU A 189 -14.54 -2.57 3.74
CA LEU A 189 -13.90 -1.35 3.23
C LEU A 189 -14.93 -0.27 2.88
N MET A 190 -16.07 -0.70 2.33
CA MET A 190 -17.21 0.16 2.05
C MET A 190 -18.46 -0.47 2.64
N VAL A 191 -19.27 0.33 3.33
CA VAL A 191 -20.53 -0.10 3.93
C VAL A 191 -21.66 0.62 3.21
N TRP A 192 -22.53 -0.16 2.58
CA TRP A 192 -23.69 0.37 1.88
C TRP A 192 -24.87 0.54 2.84
N THR A 193 -25.20 1.78 3.13
CA THR A 193 -26.38 2.18 3.89
C THR A 193 -27.23 3.08 2.99
N PRO A 194 -28.07 2.51 2.11
CA PRO A 194 -28.73 3.28 1.06
C PRO A 194 -29.40 4.56 1.61
N PRO A 195 -29.26 5.71 0.91
CA PRO A 195 -28.60 5.92 -0.39
C PRO A 195 -27.10 6.28 -0.28
N VAL A 196 -26.45 6.00 0.85
CA VAL A 196 -25.07 6.45 1.13
C VAL A 196 -24.10 5.26 1.21
N LEU A 197 -23.00 5.36 0.47
CA LEU A 197 -21.87 4.44 0.61
C LEU A 197 -20.82 5.06 1.53
N HIS A 198 -20.60 4.42 2.68
CA HIS A 198 -19.58 4.82 3.64
C HIS A 198 -18.26 4.14 3.31
N VAL A 199 -17.27 4.90 2.89
CA VAL A 199 -15.97 4.40 2.43
C VAL A 199 -14.87 4.77 3.42
N ARG A 200 -14.10 3.77 3.84
CA ARG A 200 -12.91 4.00 4.67
C ARG A 200 -11.95 4.93 3.94
N TYR A 201 -11.72 6.10 4.52
CA TYR A 201 -10.97 7.22 3.95
C TYR A 201 -10.24 7.97 5.06
N ASP A 202 -9.06 8.50 4.75
CA ASP A 202 -8.17 9.10 5.74
C ASP A 202 -8.67 10.45 6.30
N TYR A 203 -9.62 11.08 5.62
CA TYR A 203 -10.24 12.34 6.03
C TYR A 203 -11.77 12.25 5.94
N ASP A 204 -12.49 13.17 6.59
CA ASP A 204 -13.94 13.26 6.44
C ASP A 204 -14.31 14.10 5.21
N ARG A 205 -15.13 13.54 4.33
CA ARG A 205 -15.56 14.19 3.08
C ARG A 205 -16.92 13.65 2.62
N ASP A 206 -17.71 14.53 2.02
CA ASP A 206 -18.94 14.18 1.32
C ASP A 206 -18.74 14.35 -0.18
N LEU A 207 -19.16 13.34 -0.94
CA LEU A 207 -19.13 13.29 -2.40
C LEU A 207 -20.54 13.03 -2.91
N HIS A 208 -21.12 14.03 -3.57
CA HIS A 208 -22.45 13.91 -4.18
C HIS A 208 -22.28 13.58 -5.67
N LEU A 209 -22.85 12.47 -6.11
CA LEU A 209 -22.66 11.99 -7.48
C LEU A 209 -23.49 12.79 -8.49
N CYS A 210 -24.67 13.27 -8.10
CA CYS A 210 -25.50 14.18 -8.88
C CYS A 210 -25.80 13.67 -10.31
N GLY A 211 -26.10 12.37 -10.45
CA GLY A 211 -26.43 11.75 -11.75
C GLY A 211 -25.21 11.40 -12.62
N ARG A 212 -23.98 11.66 -12.16
CA ARG A 212 -22.74 11.34 -12.91
C ARG A 212 -22.34 9.87 -12.81
N GLY A 213 -22.89 9.14 -11.85
CA GLY A 213 -22.49 7.77 -11.55
C GLY A 213 -21.16 7.67 -10.81
N LEU A 214 -20.63 6.45 -10.72
CA LEU A 214 -19.42 6.15 -9.96
C LEU A 214 -18.58 5.07 -10.65
N PHE A 215 -17.29 5.35 -10.81
CA PHE A 215 -16.30 4.34 -11.20
C PHE A 215 -15.67 3.68 -9.98
N LEU A 216 -15.74 2.36 -9.91
CA LEU A 216 -15.04 1.53 -8.94
C LEU A 216 -13.82 0.91 -9.61
N VAL A 217 -12.63 1.28 -9.15
CA VAL A 217 -11.37 0.88 -9.79
C VAL A 217 -10.56 0.03 -8.81
N PRO A 218 -10.35 -1.27 -9.10
CA PRO A 218 -9.47 -2.09 -8.27
C PRO A 218 -8.04 -1.58 -8.40
N SER A 219 -7.30 -1.58 -7.29
CA SER A 219 -5.88 -1.29 -7.34
C SER A 219 -5.03 -2.22 -6.49
N TYR A 220 -3.94 -2.71 -7.09
CA TYR A 220 -2.97 -3.60 -6.47
C TYR A 220 -2.04 -2.86 -5.49
N TYR A 221 -1.58 -1.66 -5.81
CA TYR A 221 -0.73 -0.89 -4.91
C TYR A 221 -1.52 -0.02 -3.92
N CYS A 222 -2.86 0.06 -4.06
CA CYS A 222 -3.73 0.64 -3.03
C CYS A 222 -3.74 -0.22 -1.75
N HIS A 223 -3.73 0.42 -0.58
CA HIS A 223 -3.71 -0.29 0.70
C HIS A 223 -4.35 0.52 1.83
N GLY A 224 -5.04 -0.17 2.73
CA GLY A 224 -5.60 0.38 3.98
C GLY A 224 -6.92 1.13 3.79
N SER A 225 -6.90 2.22 3.01
CA SER A 225 -8.06 3.07 2.74
C SER A 225 -8.24 3.21 1.23
N ALA A 226 -9.48 3.43 0.78
CA ALA A 226 -9.73 3.78 -0.63
C ALA A 226 -9.27 5.21 -0.90
N VAL A 227 -9.04 5.55 -2.18
CA VAL A 227 -8.67 6.89 -2.64
C VAL A 227 -9.67 7.37 -3.70
N SER A 228 -9.87 8.68 -3.81
CA SER A 228 -10.80 9.30 -4.76
C SER A 228 -10.18 10.58 -5.32
N THR A 229 -10.70 11.06 -6.46
CA THR A 229 -10.33 12.35 -7.04
C THR A 229 -10.69 13.51 -6.10
N ALA A 230 -9.85 14.53 -6.09
CA ALA A 230 -10.01 15.67 -5.20
C ALA A 230 -11.03 16.68 -5.74
N ASP A 231 -11.02 16.92 -7.04
CA ASP A 231 -12.02 17.72 -7.75
C ASP A 231 -13.39 17.01 -7.71
N ARG A 232 -14.40 17.78 -7.27
CA ARG A 232 -15.77 17.30 -7.10
C ARG A 232 -16.56 17.36 -8.39
N GLU A 233 -16.10 18.06 -9.43
CA GLU A 233 -16.77 18.20 -10.72
C GLU A 233 -16.36 17.11 -11.72
N LEU A 234 -15.15 16.55 -11.56
CA LEU A 234 -14.71 15.39 -12.32
C LEU A 234 -15.60 14.17 -12.09
N THR A 235 -15.59 13.25 -13.06
CA THR A 235 -16.25 11.96 -12.96
C THR A 235 -15.87 11.25 -11.65
N PRO A 236 -16.84 10.95 -10.77
CA PRO A 236 -16.54 10.35 -9.48
C PRO A 236 -15.88 8.98 -9.63
N VAL A 237 -14.74 8.80 -8.96
CA VAL A 237 -13.99 7.54 -8.94
C VAL A 237 -13.62 7.16 -7.51
N ILE A 238 -13.70 5.87 -7.21
CA ILE A 238 -13.15 5.28 -5.98
C ILE A 238 -12.19 4.18 -6.37
N ILE A 239 -10.92 4.40 -6.03
CA ILE A 239 -9.83 3.48 -6.18
C ILE A 239 -9.74 2.70 -4.88
N TYR A 240 -9.96 1.39 -4.96
CA TYR A 240 -10.08 0.57 -3.76
C TYR A 240 -8.93 -0.45 -3.68
N PRO A 241 -8.41 -0.73 -2.47
CA PRO A 241 -7.50 -1.84 -2.29
C PRO A 241 -8.22 -3.15 -2.58
N ILE A 242 -7.69 -3.92 -3.52
CA ILE A 242 -8.11 -5.32 -3.70
C ILE A 242 -8.00 -6.05 -2.35
N ALA A 243 -9.13 -6.62 -1.91
CA ALA A 243 -9.26 -7.11 -0.54
C ALA A 243 -8.24 -8.21 -0.24
N THR A 244 -7.61 -8.13 0.93
CA THR A 244 -6.61 -9.07 1.49
C THR A 244 -7.00 -10.54 1.36
N ARG A 245 -8.31 -10.82 1.37
CA ARG A 245 -8.89 -12.15 1.21
C ARG A 245 -8.61 -12.78 -0.16
N GLN A 246 -8.15 -12.05 -1.16
CA GLN A 246 -7.74 -12.61 -2.46
C GLN A 246 -6.23 -12.76 -2.62
N ARG A 247 -5.45 -11.88 -1.98
CA ARG A 247 -4.02 -12.12 -1.76
C ARG A 247 -3.79 -13.44 -0.99
N TRP A 248 -4.72 -13.78 -0.09
CA TRP A 248 -4.78 -15.05 0.63
C TRP A 248 -4.89 -16.30 -0.27
N ARG A 249 -5.58 -16.22 -1.42
CA ARG A 249 -5.90 -17.40 -2.25
C ARG A 249 -4.76 -17.76 -3.18
N GLN A 250 -3.99 -16.77 -3.64
CA GLN A 250 -2.82 -17.02 -4.48
C GLN A 250 -1.60 -17.45 -3.64
N THR A 251 -1.48 -16.96 -2.41
CA THR A 251 -0.58 -17.57 -1.39
C THR A 251 -1.07 -18.93 -0.87
N ALA A 252 -2.22 -19.45 -1.34
CA ALA A 252 -2.67 -20.82 -1.08
C ALA A 252 -2.36 -21.77 -2.25
N GLY A 253 -1.83 -21.25 -3.37
CA GLY A 253 -1.25 -22.06 -4.46
C GLY A 253 0.22 -22.42 -4.21
N SER A 254 0.95 -21.60 -3.45
CA SER A 254 2.01 -22.10 -2.58
C SER A 254 1.33 -22.62 -1.31
N LYS A 255 1.71 -23.78 -0.78
CA LYS A 255 1.14 -24.30 0.48
C LYS A 255 1.10 -23.15 1.50
N PRO A 256 -0.02 -22.92 2.23
CA PRO A 256 -0.06 -21.91 3.29
C PRO A 256 1.18 -22.14 4.14
N ASN A 257 1.95 -21.10 4.46
CA ASN A 257 3.21 -21.21 5.20
C ASN A 257 3.00 -22.15 6.41
N ASP A 258 3.29 -23.44 6.22
CA ASP A 258 2.79 -24.54 7.06
C ASP A 258 3.39 -24.38 8.46
N HIS A 259 4.60 -23.81 8.49
CA HIS A 259 5.35 -23.40 9.65
C HIS A 259 4.62 -22.40 10.56
N LEU A 260 3.96 -21.36 10.03
CA LEU A 260 3.29 -20.36 10.88
C LEU A 260 2.00 -20.92 11.48
N THR A 261 1.27 -21.70 10.68
CA THR A 261 0.07 -22.42 11.16
C THR A 261 0.45 -23.45 12.23
N ARG A 262 1.55 -24.18 12.05
CA ARG A 262 2.10 -25.11 13.06
C ARG A 262 2.58 -24.38 14.33
N LEU A 263 3.18 -23.21 14.20
CA LEU A 263 3.74 -22.45 15.33
C LEU A 263 2.66 -21.77 16.18
N LEU A 264 1.70 -21.10 15.54
CA LEU A 264 0.72 -20.24 16.23
C LEU A 264 -0.68 -20.85 16.30
N GLY A 265 -0.94 -21.90 15.53
CA GLY A 265 -2.28 -22.41 15.24
C GLY A 265 -2.95 -21.62 14.11
N ALA A 266 -3.84 -22.29 13.37
CA ALA A 266 -4.50 -21.76 12.18
C ALA A 266 -5.18 -20.41 12.40
N THR A 267 -5.88 -20.23 13.53
CA THR A 267 -6.64 -19.00 13.80
C THR A 267 -5.73 -17.81 14.07
N ARG A 268 -4.66 -17.97 14.87
CA ARG A 268 -3.73 -16.86 15.16
C ARG A 268 -2.89 -16.50 13.95
N ALA A 269 -2.45 -17.50 13.17
CA ALA A 269 -1.78 -17.26 11.89
C ALA A 269 -2.69 -16.45 10.95
N SER A 270 -3.97 -16.82 10.86
CA SER A 270 -4.96 -16.10 10.04
C SER A 270 -5.20 -14.67 10.52
N VAL A 271 -5.29 -14.44 11.84
CA VAL A 271 -5.38 -13.09 12.43
C VAL A 271 -4.15 -12.26 12.13
N LEU A 272 -2.95 -12.85 12.28
CA LEU A 272 -1.68 -12.17 12.04
C LEU A 272 -1.57 -11.74 10.57
N HIS A 273 -1.86 -12.64 9.63
CA HIS A 273 -1.89 -12.31 8.20
C HIS A 273 -2.92 -11.22 7.85
N ALA A 274 -4.14 -11.30 8.39
CA ALA A 274 -5.20 -10.33 8.10
C ALA A 274 -4.88 -8.92 8.66
N ALA A 275 -4.28 -8.86 9.85
CA ALA A 275 -3.87 -7.61 10.50
C ALA A 275 -2.73 -6.87 9.77
N GLY A 276 -2.08 -7.51 8.79
CA GLY A 276 -1.13 -6.85 7.87
C GLY A 276 -1.74 -5.75 7.01
N THR A 277 -3.06 -5.56 7.08
CA THR A 277 -3.82 -4.52 6.37
C THR A 277 -4.45 -3.45 7.28
N SER A 278 -4.05 -3.40 8.56
CA SER A 278 -4.51 -2.41 9.54
C SER A 278 -6.03 -2.40 9.71
N LEU A 279 -6.57 -3.43 10.38
CA LEU A 279 -8.01 -3.70 10.51
C LEU A 279 -8.50 -3.52 11.94
N THR A 280 -9.76 -3.12 12.13
CA THR A 280 -10.38 -3.16 13.47
C THR A 280 -10.64 -4.61 13.90
N THR A 281 -10.93 -4.82 15.18
CA THR A 281 -11.40 -6.13 15.69
C THR A 281 -12.62 -6.62 14.93
N THR A 282 -13.58 -5.74 14.65
CA THR A 282 -14.82 -6.08 13.93
C THR A 282 -14.56 -6.42 12.47
N ASP A 283 -13.63 -5.72 11.83
CA ASP A 283 -13.24 -6.03 10.46
C ASP A 283 -12.53 -7.37 10.36
N LEU A 284 -11.62 -7.67 11.29
CA LEU A 284 -10.96 -8.98 11.40
C LEU A 284 -11.97 -10.11 11.60
N ALA A 285 -12.99 -9.88 12.44
CA ALA A 285 -14.04 -10.86 12.71
C ALA A 285 -14.84 -11.18 11.44
N ARG A 286 -15.21 -10.13 10.69
CA ARG A 286 -15.91 -10.25 9.42
C ARG A 286 -15.06 -10.97 8.36
N VAL A 287 -13.79 -10.57 8.21
CA VAL A 287 -12.85 -11.15 7.22
C VAL A 287 -12.58 -12.64 7.48
N LEU A 288 -12.41 -13.01 8.75
CA LEU A 288 -12.12 -14.38 9.17
C LEU A 288 -13.36 -15.22 9.47
N SER A 289 -14.57 -14.64 9.28
CA SER A 289 -15.86 -15.30 9.54
C SER A 289 -15.92 -15.92 10.94
N THR A 290 -15.48 -15.16 11.95
CA THR A 290 -15.48 -15.56 13.37
C THR A 290 -16.01 -14.43 14.25
N SER A 291 -16.25 -14.68 15.53
CA SER A 291 -16.84 -13.67 16.42
C SER A 291 -15.83 -12.57 16.82
N PRO A 292 -16.28 -11.31 17.05
CA PRO A 292 -15.42 -10.25 17.58
C PRO A 292 -14.78 -10.58 18.92
N ALA A 293 -15.46 -11.36 19.77
CA ALA A 293 -14.92 -11.84 21.04
C ALA A 293 -13.73 -12.81 20.83
N SER A 294 -13.86 -13.73 19.86
CA SER A 294 -12.78 -14.64 19.46
C SER A 294 -11.58 -13.89 18.90
N ILE A 295 -11.81 -12.95 17.98
CA ILE A 295 -10.75 -12.08 17.47
C ILE A 295 -10.07 -11.30 18.58
N SER A 296 -10.84 -10.65 19.47
CA SER A 296 -10.28 -9.87 20.58
C SER A 296 -9.30 -10.70 21.41
N ARG A 297 -9.68 -11.96 21.70
CA ARG A 297 -8.82 -12.92 22.42
C ARG A 297 -7.53 -13.19 21.65
N HIS A 298 -7.62 -13.49 20.35
CA HIS A 298 -6.44 -13.75 19.52
C HIS A 298 -5.55 -12.51 19.36
N THR A 299 -6.11 -11.34 19.10
CA THR A 299 -5.36 -10.09 18.98
C THR A 299 -4.70 -9.67 20.29
N LYS A 300 -5.33 -9.99 21.44
CA LYS A 300 -4.74 -9.76 22.76
C LYS A 300 -3.47 -10.59 22.94
N VAL A 301 -3.54 -11.90 22.68
CA VAL A 301 -2.38 -12.80 22.77
C VAL A 301 -1.26 -12.37 21.82
N LEU A 302 -1.60 -12.06 20.57
CA LEU A 302 -0.61 -11.61 19.58
C LEU A 302 0.02 -10.26 19.96
N ARG A 303 -0.72 -9.36 20.60
CA ARG A 303 -0.19 -8.09 21.11
C ARG A 303 0.70 -8.27 22.33
N GLU A 304 0.32 -9.14 23.27
CA GLU A 304 1.13 -9.50 24.44
C GLU A 304 2.47 -10.14 24.04
N ASN A 305 2.51 -10.82 22.90
CA ASN A 305 3.73 -11.39 22.32
C ASN A 305 4.43 -10.46 21.33
N ASN A 306 4.10 -9.16 21.32
CA ASN A 306 4.70 -8.15 20.46
C ASN A 306 4.66 -8.50 18.97
N LEU A 307 3.64 -9.24 18.51
CA LEU A 307 3.37 -9.54 17.10
C LEU A 307 2.36 -8.53 16.51
N LEU A 308 1.49 -7.98 17.34
CA LEU A 308 0.56 -6.91 16.99
C LEU A 308 0.75 -5.69 17.90
N THR A 309 0.43 -4.53 17.36
CA THR A 309 0.22 -3.29 18.10
C THR A 309 -1.12 -2.67 17.67
N THR A 310 -1.58 -1.67 18.40
CA THR A 310 -2.81 -0.96 18.07
C THR A 310 -2.55 0.51 17.80
N CYS A 311 -3.12 1.06 16.74
CA CYS A 311 -3.16 2.49 16.51
C CYS A 311 -4.60 3.00 16.46
N ARG A 312 -4.83 4.21 16.97
CA ARG A 312 -6.14 4.88 16.83
C ARG A 312 -6.17 5.68 15.54
N GLN A 313 -7.21 5.49 14.74
CA GLN A 313 -7.53 6.31 13.58
C GLN A 313 -8.96 6.82 13.76
N GLY A 314 -9.10 8.10 14.14
CA GLY A 314 -10.38 8.67 14.56
C GLY A 314 -10.98 7.91 15.75
N ASN A 315 -12.24 7.50 15.63
CA ASN A 315 -12.96 6.73 16.65
C ASN A 315 -12.72 5.21 16.56
N SER A 316 -11.77 4.74 15.74
CA SER A 316 -11.52 3.32 15.53
C SER A 316 -10.14 2.90 16.01
N VAL A 317 -10.05 1.70 16.60
CA VAL A 317 -8.78 1.05 16.98
C VAL A 317 -8.42 0.01 15.93
N LEU A 318 -7.25 0.17 15.31
CA LEU A 318 -6.74 -0.72 14.28
C LEU A 318 -5.64 -1.59 14.84
N HIS A 319 -5.66 -2.88 14.51
CA HIS A 319 -4.57 -3.82 14.76
C HIS A 319 -3.57 -3.75 13.61
N VAL A 320 -2.31 -3.49 13.95
CA VAL A 320 -1.21 -3.34 13.01
C VAL A 320 -0.08 -4.28 13.42
N LEU A 321 0.56 -4.92 12.46
CA LEU A 321 1.72 -5.76 12.73
C LEU A 321 2.94 -4.93 13.17
N THR A 322 3.55 -5.35 14.28
CA THR A 322 4.88 -4.95 14.75
C THR A 322 5.95 -5.55 13.83
N GLU A 323 7.21 -5.10 13.90
CA GLU A 323 8.27 -5.66 13.03
C GLU A 323 8.44 -7.18 13.21
N LEU A 324 8.45 -7.67 14.46
CA LEU A 324 8.48 -9.10 14.75
C LEU A 324 7.31 -9.85 14.11
N GLY A 325 6.09 -9.29 14.18
CA GLY A 325 4.92 -9.85 13.51
C GLY A 325 5.07 -9.89 11.98
N ARG A 326 5.75 -8.92 11.37
CA ARG A 326 6.03 -8.91 9.93
C ARG A 326 7.03 -9.99 9.55
N GLU A 327 8.14 -10.08 10.28
CA GLU A 327 9.19 -11.07 10.03
C GLU A 327 8.63 -12.50 10.11
N LEU A 328 7.81 -12.76 11.13
CA LEU A 328 7.18 -14.06 11.33
C LEU A 328 6.19 -14.41 10.20
N VAL A 329 5.47 -13.41 9.67
CA VAL A 329 4.57 -13.58 8.51
C VAL A 329 5.34 -13.78 7.20
N ARG A 330 6.51 -13.15 7.03
CA ARG A 330 7.37 -13.29 5.85
C ARG A 330 8.02 -14.68 5.78
N GLY A 331 8.37 -15.26 6.94
CA GLY A 331 9.00 -16.59 7.00
C GLY A 331 10.41 -16.65 6.40
N GLU A 332 11.13 -15.51 6.35
CA GLU A 332 12.51 -15.50 5.87
C GLU A 332 13.42 -16.18 6.91
N PRO A 333 14.22 -17.20 6.55
CA PRO A 333 15.33 -17.58 7.39
C PRO A 333 16.26 -16.38 7.45
N THR A 334 16.33 -15.72 8.60
CA THR A 334 17.44 -14.83 8.90
C THR A 334 18.69 -15.67 8.70
N GLY A 335 19.45 -15.38 7.65
CA GLY A 335 20.73 -16.01 7.39
C GLY A 335 21.66 -15.73 8.56
N PHE A 336 21.60 -16.56 9.59
CA PHE A 336 22.77 -16.85 10.38
C PHE A 336 23.76 -17.42 9.37
N GLY A 337 24.79 -16.63 9.07
CA GLY A 337 25.84 -17.03 8.15
C GLY A 337 26.23 -18.46 8.48
N ARG A 338 26.09 -19.34 7.49
CA ARG A 338 26.81 -20.61 7.53
C ARG A 338 28.26 -20.23 7.82
N PRO A 339 28.89 -20.72 8.90
CA PRO A 339 30.33 -20.66 8.98
C PRO A 339 30.82 -21.34 7.70
N SER A 340 31.63 -20.62 6.93
CA SER A 340 32.37 -21.21 5.82
C SER A 340 32.99 -22.50 6.35
N SER A 341 32.52 -23.64 5.86
CA SER A 341 33.22 -24.90 5.99
C SER A 341 34.53 -24.70 5.23
N GLY A 342 35.54 -24.19 5.94
CA GLY A 342 36.91 -24.17 5.48
C GLY A 342 37.26 -25.61 5.16
N THR A 343 37.54 -25.85 3.89
CA THR A 343 38.21 -27.04 3.40
C THR A 343 39.49 -27.20 4.21
N ALA A 344 39.49 -28.17 5.13
CA ALA A 344 40.70 -28.70 5.71
C ALA A 344 41.41 -29.51 4.61
N GLU A 345 42.25 -28.81 3.84
CA GLU A 345 43.34 -29.47 3.12
C GLU A 345 44.40 -29.84 4.15
N ALA A 346 44.61 -31.15 4.27
CA ALA A 346 45.75 -31.72 4.95
C ALA A 346 46.99 -31.50 4.08
N ASP A 347 48.00 -30.83 4.61
CA ASP A 347 49.38 -31.11 4.23
C ASP A 347 50.35 -30.87 5.40
N GLY A 348 51.41 -31.68 5.42
CA GLY A 348 52.20 -32.05 6.59
C GLY A 348 53.08 -30.96 7.24
N GLY A 349 53.46 -31.22 8.49
CA GLY A 349 54.42 -30.43 9.29
C GLY A 349 55.89 -30.59 8.82
N PRO A 350 56.92 -30.33 9.67
CA PRO A 350 56.87 -30.05 11.12
C PRO A 350 57.82 -28.91 11.62
N ALA A 351 57.79 -28.73 12.95
CA ALA A 351 58.83 -28.21 13.85
C ALA A 351 58.94 -26.69 14.13
N GLY A 352 58.91 -26.33 15.42
CA GLY A 352 59.39 -25.04 15.94
C GLY A 352 58.81 -24.67 17.32
N ARG A 353 59.61 -24.84 18.37
CA ARG A 353 59.32 -24.55 19.80
C ARG A 353 59.29 -23.04 20.14
N VAL A 354 58.88 -22.78 21.40
CA VAL A 354 59.13 -21.60 22.29
C VAL A 354 58.04 -20.51 22.19
N GLY A 355 57.48 -19.88 23.23
CA GLY A 355 57.61 -19.83 24.71
C GLY A 355 56.54 -18.81 25.21
N MET A 356 55.82 -19.05 26.31
CA MET A 356 56.02 -18.49 27.66
C MET A 356 55.69 -16.98 27.87
N TYR A 357 55.06 -16.69 29.01
CA TYR A 357 54.63 -15.41 29.66
C TYR A 357 53.16 -14.98 29.42
N ALA A 358 52.24 -15.07 30.42
CA ALA A 358 52.05 -14.23 31.62
C ALA A 358 51.47 -12.83 31.24
N GLN A 359 50.47 -12.20 31.87
CA GLN A 359 50.02 -12.12 33.26
C GLN A 359 48.61 -11.47 33.28
N THR A 360 47.68 -12.09 34.00
CA THR A 360 46.84 -11.51 35.08
C THR A 360 46.63 -9.99 35.20
N ARG A 361 45.36 -9.59 35.33
CA ARG A 361 44.72 -8.73 36.38
C ARG A 361 43.27 -8.43 35.90
N SER A 362 42.20 -9.03 36.42
CA SER A 362 41.60 -9.03 37.77
C SER A 362 40.94 -7.71 38.20
N CYS A 363 39.71 -7.88 38.70
CA CYS A 363 38.81 -7.00 39.48
C CYS A 363 37.95 -6.03 38.66
N ALA A 364 36.62 -6.20 38.53
CA ALA A 364 35.51 -6.37 39.50
C ALA A 364 34.89 -5.04 39.98
N GLY A 365 33.55 -5.00 39.99
CA GLY A 365 32.69 -3.95 40.56
C GLY A 365 32.23 -2.91 39.53
N THR A 366 30.99 -2.42 39.48
CA THR A 366 29.83 -2.51 40.38
C THR A 366 28.63 -1.92 39.59
N ARG A 367 27.41 -2.50 39.69
CA ARG A 367 26.12 -1.78 39.49
C ARG A 367 25.82 -0.93 40.75
N PRO A 368 24.73 -0.12 40.91
CA PRO A 368 23.51 0.10 40.11
C PRO A 368 23.03 1.59 40.05
N GLY A 369 21.82 1.87 39.54
CA GLY A 369 21.02 3.07 39.87
C GLY A 369 20.57 3.90 38.65
N VAL A 370 19.33 3.79 38.14
CA VAL A 370 18.07 4.46 38.55
C VAL A 370 17.88 5.87 37.94
N ARG A 371 16.81 5.96 37.11
CA ARG A 371 15.88 7.07 36.79
C ARG A 371 16.42 8.49 36.52
N CYS A 372 16.09 9.00 35.33
CA CYS A 372 15.01 9.96 35.11
C CYS A 372 14.34 9.67 33.75
#